data_AF-A0A8J9ZRC7-F1
#
_entry.id   AF-A0A8J9ZRC7-F1
#
_cell.length_a   1.000
_cell.length_b   1.000
_cell.length_c   1.000
_cell.angle_alpha   90.00
_cell.angle_beta   90.00
_cell.angle_gamma   90.00
#
_symmetry.space_group_name_H-M   'P 1'
#
loop_
_entity.id
_entity.type
_entity.pdbx_description
1 polymer ?
#
loop_
_entity_poly.entity_id
_entity_poly.type
_entity_poly.pdbx_seq_one_letter_code
_entity_poly.pdbx_strand_id
1 'polypeptide(L)'
;MGLEDVEKLESLDQAKLHLTAVYAINSLFWIYLTTQGIDPKDHPIKNELDRIRSYMNRVKEIEDKRKAAKVDKAAAKRIVKSALWEPAKQDKKMPGKRKQQDRAGPQNKKKRD
;
A
#
# COMPACT_ATOMS: atom_id res chain seq x y z
N MET A 1 -6.18 -0.45 30.08
CA MET A 1 -5.38 0.02 28.93
C MET A 1 -5.29 1.52 29.06
N GLY A 2 -4.14 2.02 29.53
CA GLY A 2 -3.97 3.44 29.81
C GLY A 2 -3.82 4.23 28.51
N LEU A 3 -4.05 5.54 28.55
CA LEU A 3 -3.78 6.42 27.40
C LEU A 3 -2.32 6.32 26.94
N GLU A 4 -1.40 5.98 27.85
CA GLU A 4 0.03 5.72 27.59
C GLU A 4 0.29 4.53 26.65
N ASP A 5 -0.64 3.57 26.56
CA ASP A 5 -0.49 2.41 25.66
C ASP A 5 -0.89 2.75 24.23
N VAL A 6 -1.66 3.83 24.03
CA VAL A 6 -2.10 4.28 22.71
C VAL A 6 -0.94 4.90 21.92
N GLU A 7 -0.02 5.59 22.61
CA GLU A 7 1.17 6.19 21.99
C GLU A 7 2.18 5.15 21.50
N LYS A 8 2.10 3.92 22.00
CA LYS A 8 2.96 2.80 21.60
C LYS A 8 2.47 2.07 20.35
N LEU A 9 1.26 2.38 19.87
CA LEU A 9 0.67 1.74 18.70
C LEU A 9 1.27 2.28 17.40
N GLU A 10 1.16 1.50 16.33
CA GLU A 10 1.41 2.04 14.99
C GLU A 10 0.43 3.19 14.71
N SER A 11 0.89 4.25 14.03
CA SER A 11 0.06 5.44 13.76
C SER A 11 -1.27 5.12 13.07
N LEU A 12 -1.32 4.06 12.26
CA LEU A 12 -2.56 3.61 11.61
C LEU A 12 -3.54 3.00 12.61
N ASP A 13 -3.05 2.22 13.57
CA ASP A 13 -3.86 1.59 14.62
C ASP A 13 -4.35 2.63 15.63
N GLN A 14 -3.50 3.62 15.96
CA GLN A 14 -3.90 4.78 16.74
C GLN A 14 -5.04 5.55 16.05
N ALA A 15 -4.95 5.79 14.74
CA ALA A 15 -6.00 6.46 13.98
C ALA A 15 -7.32 5.66 13.99
N LYS A 16 -7.27 4.34 13.82
CA LYS A 16 -8.45 3.46 13.92
C LYS A 16 -9.09 3.52 15.30
N LEU A 17 -8.28 3.49 16.36
CA LEU A 17 -8.76 3.59 17.73
C LEU A 17 -9.50 4.92 17.97
N HIS A 18 -8.89 6.04 17.61
CA HIS A 18 -9.52 7.36 17.77
C HIS A 18 -10.80 7.48 16.95
N LEU A 19 -10.82 7.02 15.69
CA LEU A 19 -12.02 7.03 14.86
C LEU A 19 -13.15 6.19 15.48
N THR A 20 -12.82 5.04 16.05
CA THR A 20 -13.79 4.18 16.72
C THR A 20 -14.35 4.83 17.98
N ALA A 21 -13.48 5.45 18.80
CA ALA A 21 -13.89 6.16 20.01
C ALA A 21 -14.83 7.34 19.69
N VAL A 22 -14.46 8.16 18.71
CA VAL A 22 -15.29 9.30 18.28
C VAL A 22 -16.62 8.82 17.69
N TYR A 23 -16.62 7.74 16.89
CA TYR A 23 -17.88 7.14 16.39
C TYR A 23 -18.79 6.66 17.52
N ALA A 24 -18.23 6.00 18.54
CA ALA A 24 -18.99 5.52 19.69
C ALA A 24 -19.63 6.68 20.47
N ILE A 25 -18.86 7.75 20.76
CA ILE A 25 -19.37 8.94 21.46
C ILE A 25 -20.51 9.59 20.67
N ASN A 26 -20.33 9.78 19.35
CA ASN A 26 -21.38 10.37 18.51
C ASN A 26 -22.62 9.47 18.38
N SER A 27 -22.44 8.15 18.41
CA SER A 27 -23.56 7.19 18.43
C SER A 27 -24.34 7.25 19.75
N LEU A 28 -23.65 7.41 20.89
CA LEU A 28 -24.32 7.63 22.17
C LEU A 28 -25.09 8.96 22.18
N PHE A 29 -24.52 10.00 21.58
CA PHE A 29 -25.20 11.28 21.43
C PHE A 29 -26.43 11.20 20.53
N TRP A 30 -26.39 10.40 19.45
CA TRP A 30 -27.56 10.11 18.61
C TRP A 30 -28.70 9.48 19.43
N ILE A 31 -28.37 8.48 20.27
CA ILE A 31 -29.34 7.85 21.16
C ILE A 31 -29.91 8.88 22.12
N TYR A 32 -29.07 9.73 22.72
CA TYR A 32 -29.51 10.81 23.60
C TYR A 32 -30.49 11.78 22.92
N LEU A 33 -30.22 12.25 21.70
CA LEU A 33 -31.16 13.09 20.96
C LEU A 33 -32.50 12.40 20.73
N THR A 34 -32.45 11.10 20.40
CA THR A 34 -33.64 10.28 20.21
C THR A 34 -34.47 10.19 21.50
N THR A 35 -33.85 10.10 22.68
CA THR A 35 -34.58 10.10 23.95
C THR A 35 -35.21 11.44 24.31
N GLN A 36 -34.66 12.55 23.80
CA GLN A 36 -35.24 13.88 23.92
C GLN A 36 -36.35 14.15 22.89
N GLY A 37 -36.69 13.18 22.05
CA GLY A 37 -37.69 13.36 20.98
C GLY A 37 -37.21 14.22 19.81
N ILE A 38 -35.90 14.51 19.74
CA ILE A 38 -35.29 15.24 18.62
C ILE A 38 -34.90 14.22 17.55
N ASP A 39 -35.38 14.38 16.31
CA ASP A 39 -34.94 13.52 15.21
C ASP A 39 -33.45 13.82 14.90
N PRO A 40 -32.54 12.86 15.12
CA PRO A 40 -31.12 13.11 14.89
C PRO A 40 -30.78 13.29 13.41
N LYS A 41 -31.67 12.93 12.48
CA LYS A 41 -31.48 13.14 11.03
C LYS A 41 -31.53 14.61 10.63
N ASP A 42 -32.30 15.41 11.36
CA ASP A 42 -32.42 16.86 11.18
C ASP A 42 -31.39 17.63 12.04
N HIS A 43 -30.64 16.91 12.88
CA HIS A 43 -29.60 17.47 13.74
C HIS A 43 -28.22 17.41 13.05
N PRO A 44 -27.31 18.38 13.29
CA PRO A 44 -25.94 18.39 12.72
C PRO A 44 -25.08 17.15 13.03
N ILE A 45 -25.51 16.30 13.97
CA ILE A 45 -24.83 15.05 14.34
C ILE A 45 -24.68 14.10 13.15
N LYS A 46 -25.64 14.13 12.20
CA LYS A 46 -25.57 13.35 10.98
C LYS A 46 -24.33 13.71 10.16
N ASN A 47 -24.03 15.01 10.04
CA ASN A 47 -22.85 15.49 9.31
C ASN A 47 -21.55 15.03 10.00
N GLU A 48 -21.54 14.98 11.33
CA GLU A 48 -20.39 14.48 12.09
C GLU A 48 -20.17 12.97 11.84
N LEU A 49 -21.25 12.18 11.83
CA LEU A 49 -21.16 10.75 11.50
C LEU A 49 -20.68 10.51 10.06
N ASP A 50 -21.16 11.29 9.09
CA ASP A 50 -20.71 11.19 7.70
C ASP A 50 -19.23 11.60 7.56
N ARG A 51 -18.78 12.61 8.32
CA ARG A 51 -17.38 13.02 8.40
C ARG A 51 -16.49 11.89 8.95
N ILE A 52 -16.90 11.26 10.05
CA ILE A 52 -16.19 10.12 10.64
C ILE A 52 -16.12 8.95 9.64
N ARG A 53 -17.22 8.64 8.95
CA ARG A 53 -17.27 7.59 7.92
C ARG A 53 -16.29 7.87 6.79
N SER A 54 -16.20 9.12 6.34
CA SER A 54 -15.23 9.54 5.32
C SER A 54 -13.78 9.29 5.77
N TYR A 55 -13.45 9.62 7.02
CA TYR A 55 -12.12 9.34 7.56
C TYR A 55 -11.84 7.84 7.74
N MET A 56 -12.82 7.04 8.14
CA MET A 56 -12.67 5.58 8.18
C MET A 56 -12.39 5.00 6.79
N ASN A 57 -13.07 5.48 5.75
CA ASN A 57 -12.80 5.09 4.37
C ASN A 57 -11.37 5.49 3.96
N ARG A 58 -10.90 6.66 4.37
CA ARG A 58 -9.53 7.10 4.09
C ARG A 58 -8.48 6.20 4.75
N VAL A 59 -8.70 5.80 5.99
CA VAL A 59 -7.83 4.83 6.69
C VAL A 59 -7.80 3.50 5.94
N LYS A 60 -8.97 3.02 5.50
CA LYS A 60 -9.08 1.79 4.71
C LYS A 60 -8.31 1.89 3.37
N GLU A 61 -8.45 2.99 2.64
CA GLU A 61 -7.68 3.22 1.41
C GLU A 61 -6.17 3.17 1.63
N ILE A 62 -5.68 3.76 2.74
CA ILE A 62 -4.25 3.76 3.09
C ILE A 62 -3.79 2.32 3.38
N GLU A 63 -4.60 1.57 4.12
CA GLU A 63 -4.30 0.18 4.44
C GLU A 63 -4.27 -0.71 3.17
N ASP A 64 -5.24 -0.53 2.28
CA ASP A 64 -5.32 -1.26 1.02
C ASP A 64 -4.14 -0.91 0.09
N LYS A 65 -3.74 0.36 0.03
CA LYS A 65 -2.52 0.80 -0.69
C LYS A 65 -1.25 0.17 -0.14
N ARG A 66 -1.16 -0.06 1.17
CA ARG A 66 -0.02 -0.77 1.78
C ARG A 66 0.02 -2.25 1.38
N LYS A 67 -1.15 -2.87 1.17
CA LYS A 67 -1.28 -4.28 0.74
C LYS A 67 -1.15 -4.47 -0.77
N ALA A 68 -1.28 -3.41 -1.56
CA ALA A 68 -1.24 -3.47 -3.02
C ALA A 68 0.11 -3.99 -3.56
N ALA A 69 0.05 -4.78 -4.64
CA ALA A 69 1.23 -5.29 -5.32
C ALA A 69 2.09 -4.13 -5.86
N LYS A 70 3.39 -4.16 -5.55
CA LYS A 70 4.35 -3.15 -6.02
C LYS A 70 4.88 -3.54 -7.39
N VAL A 71 4.86 -2.60 -8.33
CA VAL A 71 5.48 -2.80 -9.65
C VAL A 71 7.00 -2.85 -9.52
N ASP A 72 7.62 -3.84 -10.15
CA ASP A 72 9.09 -3.88 -10.30
C ASP A 72 9.53 -2.81 -11.31
N LYS A 73 9.99 -1.69 -10.78
CA LYS A 73 10.49 -0.55 -11.56
C LYS A 73 11.69 -0.92 -12.42
N ALA A 74 12.54 -1.87 -11.97
CA ALA A 74 13.70 -2.29 -12.72
C ALA A 74 13.30 -3.14 -13.93
N ALA A 75 12.35 -4.06 -13.75
CA ALA A 75 11.78 -4.84 -14.86
C ALA A 75 11.09 -3.93 -15.87
N ALA A 76 10.24 -3.00 -15.42
CA ALA A 76 9.58 -2.03 -16.30
C ALA A 76 10.60 -1.21 -17.12
N LYS A 77 11.69 -0.75 -16.49
CA LYS A 77 12.78 -0.02 -17.18
C LYS A 77 13.47 -0.87 -18.25
N ARG A 78 13.67 -2.18 -18.00
CA ARG A 78 14.23 -3.10 -18.99
C ARG A 78 13.31 -3.28 -20.19
N ILE A 79 12.01 -3.48 -19.95
CA ILE A 79 11.00 -3.63 -21.02
C ILE A 79 10.98 -2.40 -21.92
N VAL A 80 10.94 -1.20 -21.33
CA VAL A 80 10.96 0.06 -22.09
C VAL A 80 12.27 0.20 -22.88
N LYS A 81 13.43 -0.11 -22.27
CA LYS A 81 14.73 -0.02 -22.93
C LYS A 81 14.85 -0.99 -24.11
N SER A 82 14.33 -2.21 -24.00
CA SER A 82 14.32 -3.16 -25.12
C SER A 82 13.35 -2.76 -26.21
N ALA A 83 12.20 -2.17 -25.87
CA ALA A 83 11.19 -1.76 -26.84
C ALA A 83 11.63 -0.55 -27.67
N LEU A 84 12.41 0.36 -27.08
CA LEU A 84 12.97 1.55 -27.75
C LEU A 84 14.37 1.31 -28.34
N TRP A 85 14.83 0.06 -28.39
CA TRP A 85 16.14 -0.25 -28.95
C TRP A 85 16.10 -0.17 -30.48
N GLU A 86 16.68 0.89 -31.03
CA GLU A 86 16.97 0.98 -32.46
C GLU A 86 18.34 0.33 -32.75
N PRO A 87 18.45 -0.58 -33.74
CA PRO A 87 19.74 -1.04 -34.20
C PRO A 87 20.49 0.13 -34.82
N ALA A 88 21.67 0.44 -34.29
CA ALA A 88 22.58 1.39 -34.92
C ALA A 88 22.71 1.04 -36.41
N LYS A 89 22.40 2.00 -37.29
CA LYS A 89 22.52 1.84 -38.74
C LYS A 89 23.89 1.24 -39.04
N GLN A 90 23.87 0.06 -39.66
CA GLN A 90 25.06 -0.71 -39.99
C GLN A 90 25.90 0.08 -41.01
N ASP A 91 26.91 0.80 -40.55
CA ASP A 91 28.06 1.08 -41.38
C ASP A 91 28.79 -0.26 -41.60
N LYS A 92 28.59 -0.81 -42.79
CA LYS A 92 29.32 -1.97 -43.30
C LYS A 92 30.82 -1.71 -43.17
N LYS A 93 31.51 -2.43 -42.27
CA LYS A 93 32.90 -2.90 -42.45
C LYS A 93 33.27 -3.99 -41.43
N MET A 94 33.13 -5.23 -41.91
CA MET A 94 34.02 -6.40 -41.75
C MET A 94 34.23 -7.09 -40.37
N PRO A 95 34.59 -8.39 -40.39
CA PRO A 95 34.24 -9.34 -39.34
C PRO A 95 35.39 -9.63 -38.36
N GLY A 96 35.04 -10.10 -37.14
CA GLY A 96 35.95 -10.95 -36.37
C GLY A 96 36.08 -10.62 -34.88
N LYS A 97 35.24 -11.26 -34.05
CA LYS A 97 35.62 -12.10 -32.90
C LYS A 97 34.41 -12.30 -31.99
N ARG A 98 33.73 -13.44 -32.16
CA ARG A 98 32.85 -14.00 -31.12
C ARG A 98 33.75 -14.42 -29.94
N LYS A 99 33.67 -13.70 -28.82
CA LYS A 99 34.01 -14.27 -27.51
C LYS A 99 32.71 -14.72 -26.87
N GLN A 100 32.45 -15.99 -27.08
CA GLN A 100 31.44 -16.78 -26.41
C GLN A 100 31.83 -16.82 -24.92
N GLN A 101 31.07 -16.15 -24.06
CA GLN A 101 31.10 -16.41 -22.62
C GLN A 101 30.07 -17.50 -22.37
N ASP A 102 30.60 -18.71 -22.29
CA ASP A 102 29.87 -19.92 -22.03
C ASP A 102 29.14 -19.86 -20.69
N ARG A 103 27.91 -20.37 -20.74
CA ARG A 103 27.14 -20.83 -19.59
C ARG A 103 27.98 -21.88 -18.85
N ALA A 104 28.39 -21.58 -17.63
CA ALA A 104 29.02 -22.57 -16.76
C ALA A 104 28.06 -22.98 -15.64
N GLY A 105 27.56 -24.20 -15.76
CA GLY A 105 27.12 -25.05 -14.66
C GLY A 105 26.84 -26.45 -15.19
N PRO A 106 26.92 -27.54 -14.40
CA PRO A 106 27.65 -27.78 -13.14
C PRO A 106 28.45 -29.13 -13.14
N GLN A 107 28.95 -29.55 -11.97
CA GLN A 107 29.50 -30.88 -11.54
C GLN A 107 31.04 -31.06 -11.70
N ASN A 108 31.80 -31.68 -10.79
CA ASN A 108 31.53 -32.92 -10.03
C ASN A 108 32.61 -33.18 -8.93
N LYS A 109 32.28 -34.11 -8.02
CA LYS A 109 33.13 -35.06 -7.25
C LYS A 109 33.48 -34.78 -5.77
N LYS A 110 32.64 -35.40 -4.92
CA LYS A 110 33.03 -36.20 -3.74
C LYS A 110 34.46 -36.77 -3.87
N LYS A 111 35.28 -36.57 -2.84
CA LYS A 111 36.29 -37.56 -2.43
C LYS A 111 36.10 -37.85 -0.94
N ARG A 112 35.91 -39.14 -0.68
CA ARG A 112 36.17 -39.80 0.60
C ARG A 112 37.69 -39.80 0.79
N ASP A 113 38.14 -39.55 2.01
CA ASP A 113 39.02 -40.42 2.80
C ASP A 113 38.80 -40.04 4.28
#